data_AF-A0A8X6QAL0-F1
#
_entry.id   AF-A0A8X6QAL0-F1
#
_cell.length_a   1.000
_cell.length_b   1.000
_cell.length_c   1.000
_cell.angle_alpha   90.00
_cell.angle_beta   90.00
_cell.angle_gamma   90.00
#
_symmetry.space_group_name_H-M   'P 1'
#
loop_
_entity.id
_entity.type
_entity.pdbx_description
1 polymer ?
#
loop_
_entity_poly.entity_id
_entity_poly.type
_entity_poly.pdbx_seq_one_letter_code
_entity_poly.pdbx_strand_id
1 'polypeptide(L)'
;SMTKCSNSACANHGVCVQVFNSYTCDCDMTSFSGPICADESISYEFGPGTGLITLSFPPDKMPDTKADLVALGFITMADNGVLARIDSGTSNDYMELEIVDGNIYMVYNMGTEDHPIGEHSVHVNDGQYHVVRFTRSGPNSTIQVDEHNVRVKQPLGRQLTVFNSHSTIQVGGKRNPLRGGIERPFQGIISGLVVNGDRILDMAAEDDPRISVQGDVELLMSLPLSLQQRSVPSDHQMQQ
;
A
#
# COMPACT_ATOMS: atom_id res chain seq x y z
N SER A 1 22.49 30.95 2.17
CA SER A 1 22.64 29.71 2.97
C SER A 1 22.17 28.55 2.12
N MET A 2 22.93 27.45 2.01
CA MET A 2 22.48 26.25 1.30
C MET A 2 21.69 25.38 2.27
N THR A 3 20.41 25.14 1.99
CA THR A 3 19.59 24.20 2.78
C THR A 3 19.93 22.78 2.32
N LYS A 4 20.37 21.94 3.26
CA LYS A 4 20.84 20.57 3.00
C LYS A 4 19.90 19.55 3.61
N CYS A 5 19.90 18.34 3.06
CA CYS A 5 19.26 17.20 3.69
C CYS A 5 19.82 16.92 5.08
N SER A 6 18.92 16.54 5.98
CA SER A 6 19.21 16.08 7.33
C SER A 6 18.23 14.97 7.71
N ASN A 7 18.53 14.22 8.78
CA ASN A 7 17.68 13.11 9.23
C ASN A 7 16.29 13.56 9.69
N SER A 8 16.09 14.84 9.99
CA SER A 8 14.81 15.41 10.43
C SER A 8 14.16 16.29 9.36
N ALA A 9 14.68 16.27 8.13
CA ALA A 9 14.18 17.11 7.04
C ALA A 9 12.80 16.65 6.54
N CYS A 10 12.53 15.35 6.62
CA CYS A 10 11.31 14.71 6.19
C CYS A 10 10.70 13.92 7.36
N ALA A 11 9.38 13.99 7.52
CA ALA A 11 8.63 13.24 8.52
C ALA A 11 8.34 11.80 8.04
N ASN A 12 7.85 10.96 8.95
CA ASN A 12 7.26 9.64 8.64
C ASN A 12 8.11 8.73 7.74
N HIS A 13 9.44 8.77 7.92
CA HIS A 13 10.43 7.99 7.15
C HIS A 13 10.53 8.41 5.67
N GLY A 14 10.08 9.62 5.34
CA GLY A 14 10.29 10.22 4.02
C GLY A 14 11.79 10.33 3.69
N VAL A 15 12.14 10.06 2.45
CA VAL A 15 13.53 10.11 2.00
C VAL A 15 13.88 11.53 1.59
N CYS A 16 14.85 12.14 2.27
CA CYS A 16 15.34 13.45 1.88
C CYS A 16 16.19 13.36 0.62
N VAL A 17 15.76 14.02 -0.45
CA VAL A 17 16.44 14.10 -1.74
C VAL A 17 17.08 15.47 -1.88
N GLN A 18 18.41 15.49 -2.00
CA GLN A 18 19.15 16.74 -2.16
C GLN A 18 18.96 17.29 -3.59
N VAL A 19 18.53 18.55 -3.69
CA VAL A 19 18.46 19.30 -4.95
C VAL A 19 19.37 20.53 -4.91
N PHE A 20 19.50 21.25 -6.02
CA PHE A 20 20.38 22.43 -6.07
C PHE A 20 19.89 23.52 -5.11
N ASN A 21 20.71 23.84 -4.10
CA ASN A 21 20.44 24.83 -3.05
C ASN A 21 19.18 24.59 -2.17
N SER A 22 18.56 23.41 -2.22
CA SER A 22 17.42 23.02 -1.36
C SER A 22 17.34 21.49 -1.21
N TYR A 23 16.31 20.98 -0.55
CA TYR A 23 15.94 19.57 -0.58
C TYR A 23 14.45 19.39 -0.92
N THR A 24 14.07 18.17 -1.26
CA THR A 24 12.68 17.70 -1.36
C THR A 24 12.54 16.41 -0.56
N CYS A 25 11.31 16.05 -0.19
CA CYS A 25 11.03 14.78 0.47
C CYS A 25 10.28 13.85 -0.48
N ASP A 26 10.76 12.62 -0.62
CA ASP A 26 10.04 11.52 -1.25
C ASP A 26 9.18 10.83 -0.19
N CYS A 27 7.87 10.87 -0.40
CA CYS A 27 6.86 10.40 0.54
C CYS A 27 6.23 9.07 0.14
N ASP A 28 6.71 8.41 -0.91
CA ASP A 28 6.02 7.26 -1.52
C ASP A 28 5.93 6.06 -0.60
N MET A 29 6.86 5.93 0.35
CA MET A 29 6.86 4.85 1.34
C MET A 29 6.26 5.27 2.69
N THR A 30 5.56 6.40 2.78
CA THR A 30 5.17 6.96 4.09
C THR A 30 3.69 6.77 4.41
N SER A 31 2.82 6.59 3.41
CA SER A 31 1.35 6.82 3.48
C SER A 31 0.92 8.28 3.72
N PHE A 32 1.87 9.20 3.86
CA PHE A 32 1.64 10.63 4.03
C PHE A 32 1.97 11.40 2.74
N SER A 33 1.59 12.67 2.72
CA SER A 33 1.76 13.58 1.59
C SER A 33 2.38 14.91 2.03
N GLY A 34 2.40 15.87 1.09
CA GLY A 34 2.95 17.20 1.33
C GLY A 34 4.46 17.31 1.15
N PRO A 35 5.01 18.53 1.28
CA PRO A 35 6.41 18.82 0.95
C PRO A 35 7.43 18.15 1.88
N ILE A 36 6.99 17.70 3.06
CA ILE A 36 7.83 17.07 4.07
C ILE A 36 7.25 15.75 4.59
N CYS A 37 6.27 15.16 3.91
CA CYS A 37 5.62 13.90 4.29
C CYS A 37 4.90 13.93 5.66
N ALA A 38 4.35 15.08 6.05
CA ALA A 38 3.66 15.28 7.32
C ALA A 38 2.14 15.46 7.15
N ASP A 39 1.68 15.70 5.92
CA ASP A 39 0.28 15.98 5.65
C ASP A 39 -0.49 14.65 5.52
N GLU A 40 -1.71 14.59 6.02
CA GLU A 40 -2.61 13.46 5.80
C GLU A 40 -2.81 13.23 4.29
N SER A 41 -2.79 11.97 3.85
CA SER A 41 -3.08 11.62 2.46
C SER A 41 -4.57 11.39 2.23
N ILE A 42 -4.96 11.40 0.96
CA ILE A 42 -6.30 10.98 0.54
C ILE A 42 -6.61 9.59 1.07
N SER A 43 -7.80 9.45 1.64
CA SER A 43 -8.25 8.23 2.33
C SER A 43 -9.67 7.87 1.90
N TYR A 44 -9.94 6.58 1.76
CA TYR A 44 -11.27 6.05 1.48
C TYR A 44 -11.69 5.06 2.56
N GLU A 45 -12.95 5.14 2.97
CA GLU A 45 -13.60 4.14 3.82
C GLU A 45 -14.29 3.08 2.95
N PHE A 46 -14.07 1.82 3.31
CA PHE A 46 -14.73 0.65 2.75
C PHE A 46 -15.69 0.12 3.81
N GLY A 47 -16.99 0.26 3.55
CA GLY A 47 -18.06 -0.04 4.49
C GLY A 47 -18.36 -1.54 4.63
N PRO A 48 -19.45 -1.91 5.35
CA PRO A 48 -19.86 -3.30 5.56
C PRO A 48 -20.38 -4.01 4.29
N GLY A 49 -20.73 -3.26 3.24
CA GLY A 49 -21.00 -3.78 1.91
C GLY A 49 -19.72 -4.14 1.15
N THR A 50 -19.87 -4.59 -0.10
CA THR A 50 -18.72 -4.78 -0.97
C THR A 50 -18.36 -3.47 -1.66
N GLY A 51 -17.10 -3.05 -1.56
CA GLY A 51 -16.55 -1.88 -2.22
C GLY A 51 -15.30 -2.22 -3.03
N LEU A 52 -15.05 -1.51 -4.13
CA LEU A 52 -13.85 -1.69 -4.95
C LEU A 52 -13.49 -0.39 -5.68
N ILE A 53 -12.23 0.03 -5.56
CA ILE A 53 -11.62 1.02 -6.45
C ILE A 53 -10.76 0.25 -7.46
N THR A 54 -10.83 0.60 -8.75
CA THR A 54 -10.05 -0.07 -9.80
C THR A 54 -9.40 0.94 -10.73
N LEU A 55 -8.07 0.95 -10.78
CA LEU A 55 -7.31 1.56 -11.87
C LEU A 55 -7.16 0.56 -13.01
N SER A 56 -7.47 0.98 -14.24
CA SER A 56 -7.26 0.17 -15.45
C SER A 56 -6.24 0.82 -16.39
N PHE A 57 -5.16 0.10 -16.71
CA PHE A 57 -4.18 0.56 -17.70
C PHE A 57 -4.70 0.30 -19.11
N PRO A 58 -4.60 1.28 -20.03
CA PRO A 58 -4.82 1.05 -21.45
C PRO A 58 -3.92 -0.08 -21.97
N PRO A 59 -4.38 -0.93 -22.91
CA PRO A 59 -3.58 -2.05 -23.43
C PRO A 59 -2.20 -1.69 -23.97
N ASP A 60 -2.03 -0.48 -24.51
CA ASP A 60 -0.76 0.04 -25.04
C ASP A 60 0.14 0.70 -23.96
N LYS A 61 -0.34 0.76 -22.71
CA LYS A 61 0.31 1.43 -21.57
C LYS A 61 0.52 0.53 -20.36
N MET A 62 0.26 -0.77 -20.48
CA MET A 62 0.50 -1.74 -19.40
C MET A 62 2.01 -1.87 -19.15
N PRO A 63 2.52 -1.49 -17.96
CA PRO A 63 3.95 -1.52 -17.68
C PRO A 63 4.46 -2.94 -17.42
N ASP A 64 5.73 -3.18 -17.76
CA ASP A 64 6.51 -4.34 -17.30
C ASP A 64 7.53 -3.87 -16.25
N THR A 65 7.63 -4.56 -15.11
CA THR A 65 8.53 -4.12 -14.03
C THR A 65 9.49 -5.22 -13.57
N LYS A 66 10.73 -4.82 -13.26
CA LYS A 66 11.71 -5.67 -12.55
C LYS A 66 11.81 -5.35 -11.07
N ALA A 67 11.25 -4.23 -10.67
CA ALA A 67 11.18 -3.80 -9.28
C ALA A 67 9.83 -3.15 -9.05
N ASP A 68 9.25 -3.40 -7.89
CA ASP A 68 7.98 -2.81 -7.50
C ASP A 68 8.04 -2.25 -6.09
N LEU A 69 7.17 -1.28 -5.85
CA LEU A 69 6.95 -0.61 -4.59
C LEU A 69 5.45 -0.53 -4.38
N VAL A 70 5.00 -1.00 -3.22
CA VAL A 70 3.61 -0.84 -2.77
C VAL A 70 3.65 -0.37 -1.32
N ALA A 71 3.05 0.78 -1.04
CA ALA A 71 2.91 1.28 0.33
C ALA A 71 1.54 1.91 0.53
N LEU A 72 0.97 1.70 1.70
CA LEU A 72 -0.30 2.31 2.09
C LEU A 72 -0.40 2.38 3.62
N GLY A 73 -1.23 3.30 4.08
CA GLY A 73 -1.76 3.33 5.43
C GLY A 73 -3.13 2.68 5.49
N PHE A 74 -3.47 2.03 6.60
CA PHE A 74 -4.79 1.43 6.77
C PHE A 74 -5.22 1.35 8.23
N ILE A 75 -6.53 1.25 8.44
CA ILE A 75 -7.17 1.01 9.73
C ILE A 75 -8.22 -0.08 9.52
N THR A 76 -8.21 -1.12 10.35
CA THR A 76 -9.26 -2.14 10.32
C THR A 76 -9.42 -2.86 11.66
N MET A 77 -10.58 -3.49 11.84
CA MET A 77 -10.81 -4.51 12.88
C MET A 77 -11.13 -5.88 12.26
N ALA A 78 -11.08 -6.00 10.92
CA ALA A 78 -11.37 -7.23 10.22
C ALA A 78 -10.16 -8.17 10.24
N ASP A 79 -10.40 -9.45 10.49
CA ASP A 79 -9.35 -10.48 10.50
C ASP A 79 -8.84 -10.78 9.09
N ASN A 80 -9.64 -10.52 8.05
CA ASN A 80 -9.38 -10.94 6.69
C ASN A 80 -9.86 -9.89 5.68
N GLY A 81 -9.08 -9.68 4.61
CA GLY A 81 -9.47 -8.82 3.50
C GLY A 81 -8.31 -8.54 2.55
N VAL A 82 -8.61 -8.23 1.29
CA VAL A 82 -7.60 -7.81 0.31
C VAL A 82 -7.54 -6.29 0.28
N LEU A 83 -6.38 -5.71 0.60
CA LEU A 83 -6.20 -4.25 0.55
C LEU A 83 -5.92 -3.79 -0.88
N ALA A 84 -4.99 -4.46 -1.56
CA ALA A 84 -4.62 -4.15 -2.94
C ALA A 84 -4.29 -5.41 -3.74
N ARG A 85 -4.72 -5.47 -4.99
CA ARG A 85 -4.38 -6.52 -5.95
C ARG A 85 -3.97 -5.92 -7.28
N ILE A 86 -2.86 -6.39 -7.84
CA ILE A 86 -2.34 -5.99 -9.14
C ILE A 86 -2.35 -7.22 -10.03
N ASP A 87 -3.02 -7.15 -11.19
CA ASP A 87 -3.17 -8.28 -12.11
C ASP A 87 -2.49 -7.98 -13.45
N SER A 88 -1.81 -8.98 -14.02
CA SER A 88 -1.36 -8.93 -15.41
C SER A 88 -2.53 -9.00 -16.40
N GLY A 89 -2.39 -8.33 -17.54
CA GLY A 89 -3.30 -8.44 -18.68
C GLY A 89 -2.90 -9.53 -19.69
N THR A 90 -1.69 -10.07 -19.59
CA THR A 90 -1.11 -10.97 -20.61
C THR A 90 -0.61 -12.30 -20.04
N SER A 91 -0.48 -12.41 -18.73
CA SER A 91 -0.06 -13.62 -18.03
C SER A 91 -0.92 -13.86 -16.79
N ASN A 92 -0.57 -14.86 -15.98
CA ASN A 92 -1.14 -15.07 -14.66
C ASN A 92 -0.32 -14.38 -13.56
N ASP A 93 0.56 -13.44 -13.92
CA ASP A 93 1.36 -12.72 -12.93
C ASP A 93 0.46 -11.82 -12.09
N TYR A 94 0.71 -11.76 -10.79
CA TYR A 94 -0.06 -10.91 -9.88
C TYR A 94 0.73 -10.54 -8.63
N MET A 95 0.22 -9.53 -7.93
CA MET A 95 0.55 -9.21 -6.54
C MET A 95 -0.74 -9.01 -5.74
N GLU A 96 -0.80 -9.50 -4.51
CA GLU A 96 -1.93 -9.35 -3.60
C GLU A 96 -1.42 -9.00 -2.19
N LEU A 97 -1.75 -7.80 -1.74
CA LEU A 97 -1.55 -7.35 -0.36
C LEU A 97 -2.84 -7.60 0.42
N GLU A 98 -2.74 -8.37 1.49
CA GLU A 98 -3.89 -8.92 2.19
C GLU A 98 -3.68 -9.03 3.70
N ILE A 99 -4.78 -9.03 4.44
CA ILE A 99 -4.84 -9.42 5.85
C ILE A 99 -5.39 -10.84 5.91
N VAL A 100 -4.70 -11.69 6.68
CA VAL A 100 -5.12 -13.06 6.99
C VAL A 100 -4.91 -13.30 8.48
N ASP A 101 -5.99 -13.66 9.17
CA ASP A 101 -6.04 -13.85 10.62
C ASP A 101 -5.37 -12.70 11.38
N GLY A 102 -5.69 -11.46 10.98
CA GLY A 102 -5.18 -10.23 11.59
C GLY A 102 -3.72 -9.88 11.27
N ASN A 103 -3.02 -10.65 10.44
CA ASN A 103 -1.63 -10.43 10.04
C ASN A 103 -1.55 -10.00 8.58
N ILE A 104 -0.57 -9.17 8.23
CA ILE A 104 -0.41 -8.63 6.86
C ILE A 104 0.55 -9.49 6.02
N TYR A 105 0.16 -9.72 4.77
CA TYR A 105 0.92 -10.50 3.80
C TYR A 105 0.92 -9.84 2.43
N MET A 106 2.03 -9.98 1.72
CA MET A 106 2.09 -9.85 0.28
C MET A 106 2.32 -11.25 -0.32
N VAL A 107 1.53 -11.58 -1.33
CA VAL A 107 1.75 -12.75 -2.20
C VAL A 107 1.96 -12.26 -3.62
N TYR A 108 3.04 -12.69 -4.27
CA TYR A 108 3.30 -12.35 -5.66
C TYR A 108 3.74 -13.55 -6.47
N ASN A 109 3.40 -13.54 -7.75
CA ASN A 109 3.78 -14.57 -8.71
C ASN A 109 4.19 -13.91 -10.04
N MET A 110 5.39 -14.20 -10.51
CA MET A 110 5.99 -13.64 -11.73
C MET A 110 6.09 -14.68 -12.86
N GLY A 111 5.21 -15.69 -12.83
CA GLY A 111 5.13 -16.77 -13.82
C GLY A 111 5.84 -18.06 -13.41
N THR A 112 6.12 -18.23 -12.11
CA THR A 112 6.77 -19.44 -11.57
C THR A 112 5.89 -20.08 -10.51
N GLU A 113 5.96 -19.59 -9.29
CA GLU A 113 5.17 -20.02 -8.14
C GLU A 113 4.84 -18.82 -7.26
N ASP A 114 3.95 -19.04 -6.29
CA ASP A 114 3.55 -18.00 -5.34
C ASP A 114 4.63 -17.78 -4.28
N HIS A 115 4.94 -16.51 -4.03
CA HIS A 115 5.95 -16.08 -3.06
C HIS A 115 5.30 -15.31 -1.91
N PRO A 116 4.81 -16.00 -0.85
CA PRO A 116 4.25 -15.32 0.32
C PRO A 116 5.36 -14.72 1.17
N ILE A 117 5.16 -13.49 1.63
CA ILE A 117 5.97 -12.81 2.64
C ILE A 117 5.02 -11.99 3.52
N GLY A 118 5.19 -12.05 4.84
CA GLY A 118 4.33 -11.33 5.77
C GLY A 118 5.01 -11.00 7.09
N GLU A 119 4.30 -10.26 7.92
CA GLU A 119 4.69 -9.97 9.30
C GLU A 119 3.72 -10.69 10.24
N HIS A 120 4.22 -11.74 10.89
CA HIS A 120 3.42 -12.62 11.76
C HIS A 120 3.42 -12.19 13.23
N SER A 121 4.26 -11.23 13.61
CA SER A 121 4.37 -10.77 15.00
C SER A 121 3.57 -9.51 15.30
N VAL A 122 2.86 -8.96 14.31
CA VAL A 122 2.09 -7.73 14.44
C VAL A 122 0.66 -8.01 13.99
N HIS A 123 -0.27 -7.89 14.93
CA HIS A 123 -1.70 -7.92 14.62
C HIS A 123 -2.14 -6.50 14.26
N VAL A 124 -2.71 -6.34 13.06
CA VAL A 124 -3.07 -5.04 12.47
C VAL A 124 -4.58 -4.78 12.45
N ASN A 125 -5.35 -5.70 13.03
CA ASN A 125 -6.81 -5.66 13.16
C ASN A 125 -7.27 -5.08 14.51
N ASP A 126 -6.53 -4.12 15.06
CA ASP A 126 -6.74 -3.53 16.38
C ASP A 126 -7.46 -2.15 16.33
N GLY A 127 -7.91 -1.75 15.14
CA GLY A 127 -8.52 -0.46 14.88
C GLY A 127 -7.56 0.73 14.97
N GLN A 128 -6.23 0.50 14.92
CA GLN A 128 -5.23 1.55 14.84
C GLN A 128 -4.73 1.78 13.42
N TYR A 129 -4.08 2.93 13.21
CA TYR A 129 -3.45 3.25 11.94
C TYR A 129 -2.12 2.54 11.82
N HIS A 130 -1.99 1.73 10.77
CA HIS A 130 -0.77 1.02 10.42
C HIS A 130 -0.29 1.44 9.03
N VAL A 131 1.03 1.39 8.82
CA VAL A 131 1.66 1.59 7.51
C VAL A 131 2.35 0.31 7.09
N VAL A 132 2.00 -0.20 5.91
CA VAL A 132 2.71 -1.33 5.30
C VAL A 132 3.53 -0.86 4.11
N ARG A 133 4.75 -1.38 4.02
CA ARG A 133 5.75 -1.04 3.00
C ARG A 133 6.27 -2.32 2.37
N PHE A 134 6.01 -2.52 1.09
CA PHE A 134 6.50 -3.65 0.32
C PHE A 134 7.42 -3.19 -0.81
N THR A 135 8.52 -3.91 -1.01
CA THR A 135 9.35 -3.75 -2.21
C THR A 135 9.67 -5.11 -2.84
N ARG A 136 9.80 -5.13 -4.16
CA ARG A 136 10.29 -6.27 -4.94
C ARG A 136 11.47 -5.82 -5.81
N SER A 137 12.47 -6.67 -5.95
CA SER A 137 13.55 -6.54 -6.94
C SER A 137 13.89 -7.92 -7.51
N GLY A 138 13.51 -8.14 -8.77
CA GLY A 138 13.48 -9.47 -9.37
C GLY A 138 12.58 -10.42 -8.56
N PRO A 139 13.07 -11.58 -8.13
CA PRO A 139 12.30 -12.48 -7.28
C PRO A 139 12.43 -12.11 -5.78
N ASN A 140 13.31 -11.20 -5.40
CA ASN A 140 13.52 -10.88 -3.99
C ASN A 140 12.52 -9.83 -3.53
N SER A 141 12.13 -9.88 -2.27
CA SER A 141 11.19 -8.91 -1.73
C SER A 141 11.44 -8.57 -0.27
N THR A 142 10.92 -7.42 0.15
CA THR A 142 10.86 -7.00 1.55
C THR A 142 9.45 -6.57 1.92
N ILE A 143 9.06 -6.77 3.17
CA ILE A 143 7.86 -6.17 3.75
C ILE A 143 8.18 -5.63 5.14
N GLN A 144 7.62 -4.48 5.48
CA GLN A 144 7.73 -3.86 6.78
C GLN A 144 6.37 -3.30 7.21
N VAL A 145 6.05 -3.44 8.48
CA VAL A 145 4.84 -2.89 9.11
C VAL A 145 5.27 -1.93 10.19
N ASP A 146 4.85 -0.68 10.07
CA ASP A 146 5.25 0.41 10.96
C ASP A 146 6.77 0.46 11.13
N GLU A 147 7.23 0.53 12.39
CA GLU A 147 8.63 0.57 12.80
C GLU A 147 9.18 -0.81 13.21
N HIS A 148 8.48 -1.89 12.85
CA HIS A 148 8.97 -3.24 13.09
C HIS A 148 10.10 -3.63 12.13
N ASN A 149 10.72 -4.76 12.40
CA ASN A 149 11.83 -5.26 11.59
C ASN A 149 11.40 -5.53 10.14
N VAL A 150 12.24 -5.13 9.19
CA VAL A 150 12.06 -5.48 7.78
C VAL A 150 12.19 -6.99 7.60
N ARG A 151 11.15 -7.61 7.04
CA ARG A 151 11.16 -9.01 6.62
C ARG A 151 11.69 -9.09 5.20
N VAL A 152 12.51 -10.10 4.92
CA VAL A 152 13.15 -10.29 3.62
C VAL A 152 12.85 -11.69 3.10
N LYS A 153 12.50 -11.81 1.82
CA LYS A 153 12.35 -13.09 1.12
C LYS A 153 13.32 -13.14 -0.06
N GLN A 154 14.02 -14.25 -0.17
CA GLN A 154 14.88 -14.59 -1.30
C GLN A 154 14.48 -15.98 -1.80
N PRO A 155 13.58 -16.07 -2.79
CA PRO A 155 13.14 -17.36 -3.30
C PRO A 155 14.29 -18.18 -3.87
N LEU A 156 14.24 -19.49 -3.64
CA LEU A 156 15.29 -20.41 -4.07
C LEU A 156 15.03 -20.92 -5.49
N GLY A 157 16.08 -21.43 -6.15
CA GLY A 157 15.95 -22.01 -7.48
C GLY A 157 15.84 -20.99 -8.62
N ARG A 158 15.38 -21.44 -9.78
CA ARG A 158 15.29 -20.60 -10.99
C ARG A 158 13.96 -19.83 -10.97
N GLN A 159 14.04 -18.53 -10.78
CA GLN A 159 12.89 -17.64 -10.70
C GLN A 159 12.84 -16.67 -11.88
N LEU A 160 11.64 -16.39 -12.37
CA LEU A 160 11.41 -15.28 -13.29
C LEU A 160 11.44 -13.96 -12.51
N THR A 161 11.77 -12.86 -13.19
CA THR A 161 12.12 -11.59 -12.52
C THR A 161 11.27 -10.40 -12.95
N VAL A 162 10.45 -10.57 -13.99
CA VAL A 162 9.64 -9.50 -14.58
C VAL A 162 8.19 -9.75 -14.23
N PHE A 163 7.51 -8.73 -13.70
CA PHE A 163 6.05 -8.68 -13.66
C PHE A 163 5.60 -8.10 -14.99
N ASN A 164 4.89 -8.89 -15.80
CA ASN A 164 4.53 -8.50 -17.15
C ASN A 164 3.16 -7.82 -17.18
N SER A 165 3.09 -6.69 -17.87
CA SER A 165 1.88 -6.02 -18.35
C SER A 165 0.82 -5.79 -17.27
N HIS A 166 1.11 -4.92 -16.30
CA HIS A 166 0.14 -4.60 -15.25
C HIS A 166 -1.13 -4.02 -15.89
N SER A 167 -2.25 -4.72 -15.74
CA SER A 167 -3.52 -4.36 -16.38
C SER A 167 -4.44 -3.59 -15.45
N THR A 168 -4.54 -4.04 -14.20
CA THR A 168 -5.43 -3.43 -13.21
C THR A 168 -4.77 -3.37 -11.85
N ILE A 169 -5.12 -2.33 -11.09
CA ILE A 169 -4.87 -2.23 -9.65
C ILE A 169 -6.24 -2.10 -8.99
N GLN A 170 -6.57 -3.06 -8.13
CA GLN A 170 -7.82 -3.16 -7.42
C GLN A 170 -7.57 -2.90 -5.94
N VAL A 171 -8.42 -2.08 -5.29
CA VAL A 171 -8.27 -1.66 -3.90
C VAL A 171 -9.55 -1.95 -3.14
N GLY A 172 -9.41 -2.56 -1.96
CA GLY A 172 -10.53 -2.91 -1.08
C GLY A 172 -11.17 -4.29 -1.33
N GLY A 173 -10.55 -5.11 -2.16
CA GLY A 173 -11.04 -6.45 -2.50
C GLY A 173 -10.40 -6.94 -3.79
N LYS A 174 -10.95 -8.02 -4.35
CA LYS A 174 -10.62 -8.44 -5.72
C LYS A 174 -11.85 -8.89 -6.48
N ARG A 175 -11.94 -8.51 -7.74
CA ARG A 175 -13.03 -8.96 -8.62
C ARG A 175 -12.80 -10.41 -8.99
N ASN A 176 -13.83 -11.24 -8.84
CA ASN A 176 -13.86 -12.57 -9.42
C ASN A 176 -14.17 -12.46 -10.93
N PRO A 177 -13.24 -12.83 -11.83
CA PRO A 177 -13.47 -12.72 -13.26
C PRO A 177 -14.56 -13.67 -13.80
N LEU A 178 -14.85 -14.77 -13.11
CA LEU A 178 -15.84 -15.77 -13.49
C LEU A 178 -17.25 -15.43 -13.01
N ARG A 179 -17.37 -14.85 -11.80
CA ARG A 179 -18.66 -14.57 -11.14
C ARG A 179 -19.04 -13.09 -11.16
N GLY A 180 -18.10 -12.20 -11.49
CA GLY A 180 -18.29 -10.76 -11.54
C GLY A 180 -18.36 -10.04 -10.19
N GLY A 181 -18.55 -10.77 -9.08
CA GLY A 181 -18.63 -10.21 -7.73
C GLY A 181 -17.26 -9.82 -7.14
N ILE A 182 -17.29 -9.06 -6.05
CA ILE A 182 -16.10 -8.71 -5.26
C ILE A 182 -15.88 -9.81 -4.21
N GLU A 183 -14.70 -10.39 -4.22
CA GLU A 183 -14.23 -11.38 -3.26
C GLU A 183 -13.29 -10.77 -2.25
N ARG A 184 -13.29 -11.35 -1.04
CA ARG A 184 -12.45 -10.94 0.07
C ARG A 184 -12.47 -9.41 0.29
N PRO A 185 -13.67 -8.81 0.40
CA PRO A 185 -13.79 -7.38 0.60
C PRO A 185 -13.03 -6.97 1.86
N PHE A 186 -12.30 -5.88 1.78
CA PHE A 186 -11.74 -5.22 2.93
C PHE A 186 -12.79 -4.30 3.55
N GLN A 187 -12.82 -4.25 4.88
CA GLN A 187 -13.64 -3.32 5.64
C GLN A 187 -12.72 -2.48 6.52
N GLY A 188 -12.86 -1.16 6.46
CA GLY A 188 -11.99 -0.23 7.17
C GLY A 188 -11.57 0.94 6.29
N ILE A 189 -10.43 1.55 6.60
CA ILE A 189 -9.92 2.72 5.88
C ILE A 189 -8.60 2.36 5.20
N ILE A 190 -8.42 2.80 3.95
CA ILE A 190 -7.13 2.78 3.24
C ILE A 190 -6.74 4.22 2.93
N SER A 191 -5.49 4.57 3.17
CA SER A 191 -4.93 5.91 3.02
C SER A 191 -3.62 5.90 2.25
N GLY A 192 -3.41 6.91 1.40
CA GLY A 192 -2.13 7.17 0.76
C GLY A 192 -1.52 5.99 0.00
N LEU A 193 -2.34 5.21 -0.71
CA LEU A 193 -1.86 4.07 -1.50
C LEU A 193 -0.98 4.55 -2.66
N VAL A 194 0.27 4.11 -2.63
CA VAL A 194 1.25 4.27 -3.71
C VAL A 194 1.59 2.93 -4.31
N VAL A 195 1.53 2.83 -5.64
CA VAL A 195 2.03 1.69 -6.40
C VAL A 195 2.97 2.20 -7.48
N ASN A 196 4.27 1.90 -7.38
CA ASN A 196 5.28 2.30 -8.37
C ASN A 196 5.28 3.81 -8.72
N GLY A 197 4.96 4.66 -7.73
CA GLY A 197 4.88 6.11 -7.88
C GLY A 197 3.49 6.64 -8.26
N ASP A 198 2.55 5.78 -8.66
CA ASP A 198 1.15 6.17 -8.87
C ASP A 198 0.42 6.27 -7.52
N ARG A 199 -0.17 7.43 -7.22
CA ARG A 199 -0.98 7.69 -6.02
C ARG A 199 -2.45 7.41 -6.31
N ILE A 200 -2.85 6.16 -6.11
CA ILE A 200 -4.10 5.61 -6.65
C ILE A 200 -5.34 6.30 -6.07
N LEU A 201 -5.32 6.65 -4.77
CA LEU A 201 -6.45 7.30 -4.12
C LEU A 201 -6.57 8.77 -4.51
N ASP A 202 -5.45 9.47 -4.69
CA ASP A 202 -5.42 10.84 -5.22
C ASP A 202 -6.02 10.88 -6.64
N MET A 203 -5.61 9.95 -7.50
CA MET A 203 -6.19 9.80 -8.84
C MET A 203 -7.70 9.54 -8.81
N ALA A 204 -8.18 8.77 -7.84
CA ALA A 204 -9.62 8.52 -7.65
C ALA A 204 -10.37 9.79 -7.22
N ALA A 205 -9.79 10.57 -6.31
CA ALA A 205 -10.37 11.82 -5.83
C ALA A 205 -10.34 12.95 -6.88
N GLU A 206 -9.43 12.86 -7.85
CA GLU A 206 -9.30 13.79 -8.98
C GLU A 206 -10.09 13.35 -10.22
N ASP A 207 -10.95 12.33 -10.10
CA ASP A 207 -11.76 11.78 -11.19
C ASP A 207 -10.92 11.33 -12.41
N ASP A 208 -9.75 10.71 -12.19
CA ASP A 208 -8.93 10.17 -13.28
C ASP A 208 -9.78 9.17 -14.11
N PRO A 209 -9.85 9.34 -15.45
CA PRO A 209 -10.73 8.54 -16.31
C PRO A 209 -10.39 7.04 -16.35
N ARG A 210 -9.23 6.63 -15.83
CA ARG A 210 -8.83 5.23 -15.71
C ARG A 210 -9.32 4.58 -14.42
N ILE A 211 -9.83 5.36 -13.47
CA ILE A 211 -10.32 4.89 -12.18
C ILE A 211 -11.82 4.64 -12.23
N SER A 212 -12.26 3.54 -11.63
CA SER A 212 -13.66 3.26 -11.32
C SER A 212 -13.80 2.99 -9.83
N VAL A 213 -14.73 3.70 -9.17
CA VAL A 213 -15.14 3.47 -7.77
C VAL A 213 -16.52 2.82 -7.78
N GLN A 214 -16.69 1.69 -7.12
CA GLN A 214 -17.94 0.92 -7.12
C GLN A 214 -18.26 0.38 -5.72
N GLY A 215 -19.55 0.37 -5.39
CA GLY A 215 -20.05 -0.24 -4.16
C GLY A 215 -19.91 0.68 -2.94
N ASP A 216 -19.71 0.05 -1.78
CA ASP A 216 -19.70 0.71 -0.47
C ASP A 216 -18.33 1.32 -0.16
N VAL A 217 -17.99 2.40 -0.89
CA VAL A 217 -16.71 3.10 -0.82
C VAL A 217 -16.95 4.60 -0.78
N GLU A 218 -16.41 5.29 0.23
CA GLU A 218 -16.60 6.73 0.44
C GLU A 218 -15.26 7.46 0.64
N LEU A 219 -15.10 8.62 -0.01
CA LEU A 219 -13.95 9.51 0.19
C LEU A 219 -14.06 10.18 1.57
N LEU A 220 -12.98 10.12 2.35
CA LEU A 220 -12.89 10.80 3.64
C LEU A 220 -12.24 12.17 3.51
N MET A 221 -12.86 13.17 4.14
CA MET A 221 -12.32 14.54 4.21
C MET A 221 -11.14 14.66 5.19
N SER A 222 -11.09 13.80 6.21
CA SER A 222 -10.00 13.67 7.17
C SER A 222 -10.10 12.32 7.89
N LEU A 223 -9.00 11.80 8.42
CA LEU A 223 -9.06 10.59 9.25
C LEU A 223 -9.73 10.91 10.60
N PRO A 224 -10.57 10.02 11.16
CA PRO A 224 -11.18 10.24 12.47
C PRO A 224 -10.11 10.40 13.57
N LEU A 225 -10.15 11.53 14.30
CA LEU A 225 -9.21 11.86 15.39
C LEU A 225 -9.07 10.76 16.46
N SER A 226 -10.13 9.98 16.70
CA SER A 226 -10.11 8.86 17.64
C SER A 226 -9.19 7.71 17.22
N LEU A 227 -8.83 7.63 15.93
CA LEU A 227 -7.98 6.59 15.35
C LEU A 227 -6.51 7.05 15.22
N GLN A 228 -6.23 8.34 15.39
CA GLN A 228 -4.88 8.92 15.35
C GLN A 228 -4.19 8.96 16.73
N GLN A 229 -4.94 8.96 17.84
CA GLN A 229 -4.41 9.26 19.18
C GLN A 229 -3.69 8.10 19.90
N ARG A 230 -3.57 6.91 19.31
CA ARG A 230 -2.97 5.73 19.96
C ARG A 230 -1.63 5.30 19.36
N SER A 231 -1.15 5.97 18.30
CA SER A 231 0.16 5.75 17.69
C SER A 231 1.30 6.54 18.35
N VAL A 232 1.00 7.39 19.35
CA VAL A 232 2.01 8.08 20.16
C VAL A 232 2.30 7.21 21.39
N PRO A 233 3.54 6.72 21.60
CA PRO A 233 3.91 6.10 22.86
C PRO A 233 3.71 7.15 23.95
N SER A 234 2.86 6.85 24.93
CA SER A 234 2.72 7.70 26.10
C SER A 234 4.04 7.68 26.87
N ASP A 235 4.82 8.76 26.77
CA ASP A 235 6.09 8.99 27.50
C ASP A 235 5.90 9.21 29.02
N HIS A 236 4.88 8.57 29.60
CA HIS A 236 4.50 8.71 31.00
C HIS A 236 4.30 7.35 31.69
N GLN A 237 5.20 6.39 31.47
CA GLN A 237 5.42 5.28 32.42
C GLN A 237 6.91 4.87 32.48
N MET A 238 7.78 5.84 32.78
CA MET A 238 9.09 5.58 33.40
C MET A 238 9.24 6.53 34.59
N GLN A 239 8.49 6.26 35.65
CA GLN A 239 8.77 6.71 37.01
C GLN A 239 7.79 5.99 37.95
N GLN A 240 8.14 4.75 38.30
CA GLN A 240 7.90 4.12 39.60
C GLN A 240 8.67 2.81 39.68
#